data_AF-A0A6F9DKY6-F1
#
_entry.id   AF-A0A6F9DKY6-F1
#
_cell.length_a   1.000
_cell.length_b   1.000
_cell.length_c   1.000
_cell.angle_alpha   90.00
_cell.angle_beta   90.00
_cell.angle_gamma   90.00
#
_symmetry.space_group_name_H-M   'P 1'
#
loop_
_entity.id
_entity.type
_entity.pdbx_description
1 polymer ?
#
loop_
_entity_poly.entity_id
_entity_poly.type
_entity_poly.pdbx_seq_one_letter_code
_entity_poly.pdbx_strand_id
1 'polypeptide(L)'
;MLLSVYTVVLGLAAYSNAFRCMTCHGSNFEECDVNGRMTECMNNQNMCETVVRRYENKLRVIKGCKNKMACEINQGQNVFNSGKSTQCNSDQRNSVCTCCCSGELCNVGHPTCVTYYQPPPANDCPSVPATLPHGEIVCLNGNKPGSLGEYRCTSQDYDVWPLHREHNICTNNGTWAHEPPCCARPCPPFYLYDDLWLIHLSGQDAELLLKHTIDLVKAGRYADDAMMAAVMYFSGKPIESSIINFNDYNGSETRLFELIEERLKITNEGPVNTGAAIKYALDNMLTPEAGLRDSRVPKGISLLTNTNSDDEVKEISDEVRRRGFWLEIYGWELHGFKFDRKQLLEIAGAEENLYIYDKHPGDFTHHDLNTLTSTFCSNPCDHVLHDHP
;
A
#
# COMPACT_ATOMS: atom_id res chain seq x y z
N MET A 1 24.78 42.02 -75.02
CA MET A 1 25.13 42.41 -73.64
C MET A 1 24.56 41.34 -72.71
N LEU A 2 25.46 40.58 -72.06
CA LEU A 2 25.28 39.75 -70.84
C LEU A 2 24.26 38.59 -70.90
N LEU A 3 24.71 37.36 -71.19
CA LEU A 3 25.27 36.33 -70.27
C LEU A 3 24.23 35.74 -69.29
N SER A 4 23.67 34.60 -69.71
CA SER A 4 22.93 33.64 -68.91
C SER A 4 23.86 32.49 -68.50
N VAL A 5 24.24 32.42 -67.22
CA VAL A 5 24.79 31.21 -66.58
C VAL A 5 24.36 31.22 -65.11
N TYR A 6 23.37 30.39 -64.76
CA TYR A 6 23.15 29.94 -63.38
C TYR A 6 23.54 28.47 -63.34
N THR A 7 24.72 28.18 -62.80
CA THR A 7 25.19 26.84 -62.49
C THR A 7 24.49 26.36 -61.22
N VAL A 8 23.60 25.37 -61.35
CA VAL A 8 23.06 24.62 -60.21
C VAL A 8 24.12 23.59 -59.80
N VAL A 9 24.73 23.80 -58.64
CA VAL A 9 25.58 22.79 -57.98
C VAL A 9 24.65 21.82 -57.26
N LEU A 10 24.39 20.67 -57.89
CA LEU A 10 23.79 19.52 -57.21
C LEU A 10 24.85 18.90 -56.30
N GLY A 11 24.80 19.26 -55.02
CA GLY A 11 25.52 18.54 -53.97
C GLY A 11 24.93 17.15 -53.81
N LEU A 12 25.66 16.11 -54.26
CA LEU A 12 25.41 14.74 -53.85
C LEU A 12 25.74 14.62 -52.36
N ALA A 13 24.74 14.83 -51.49
CA ALA A 13 24.79 14.27 -50.16
C ALA A 13 24.72 12.75 -50.34
N ALA A 14 25.87 12.09 -50.28
CA ALA A 14 25.93 10.64 -50.14
C ALA A 14 25.29 10.30 -48.79
N TYR A 15 24.02 9.88 -48.82
CA TYR A 15 23.40 9.19 -47.69
C TYR A 15 24.17 7.89 -47.48
N SER A 16 25.17 7.89 -46.60
CA SER A 16 25.77 6.65 -46.11
C SER A 16 24.76 6.01 -45.16
N ASN A 17 24.14 4.90 -45.56
CA ASN A 17 23.37 4.06 -44.64
C ASN A 17 24.32 3.46 -43.62
N ALA A 18 24.50 4.13 -42.47
CA ALA A 18 25.42 3.68 -41.46
C ALA A 18 24.85 2.47 -40.72
N PHE A 19 25.56 1.35 -40.76
CA PHE A 19 25.14 0.09 -40.13
C PHE A 19 25.17 0.23 -38.60
N ARG A 20 24.05 -0.07 -37.93
CA ARG A 20 23.90 0.12 -36.48
C ARG A 20 23.60 -1.19 -35.75
N CYS A 21 24.16 -1.34 -34.56
CA CYS A 21 23.87 -2.46 -33.65
C CYS A 21 23.54 -1.96 -32.25
N MET A 22 22.81 -2.77 -31.48
CA MET A 22 22.67 -2.56 -30.04
C MET A 22 23.99 -2.87 -29.34
N THR A 23 24.46 -1.98 -28.47
CA THR A 23 25.66 -2.19 -27.63
C THR A 23 25.28 -2.18 -26.16
N CYS A 24 25.63 -3.24 -25.44
CA CYS A 24 25.30 -3.40 -24.02
C CYS A 24 26.20 -4.43 -23.31
N HIS A 25 26.34 -4.27 -22.00
CA HIS A 25 26.71 -5.34 -21.07
C HIS A 25 25.63 -5.44 -19.97
N GLY A 26 24.97 -6.60 -19.86
CA GLY A 26 23.87 -6.80 -18.91
C GLY A 26 23.84 -8.21 -18.33
N SER A 27 22.96 -8.42 -17.35
CA SER A 27 22.74 -9.70 -16.69
C SER A 27 21.64 -10.56 -17.34
N ASN A 28 20.82 -9.98 -18.23
CA ASN A 28 19.83 -10.66 -19.06
C ASN A 28 19.59 -9.89 -20.38
N PHE A 29 18.72 -10.40 -21.26
CA PHE A 29 18.50 -9.81 -22.58
C PHE A 29 17.70 -8.52 -22.48
N GLU A 30 16.67 -8.53 -21.63
CA GLU A 30 15.73 -7.44 -21.40
C GLU A 30 16.45 -6.20 -20.86
N GLU A 31 17.34 -6.38 -19.88
CA GLU A 31 18.21 -5.33 -19.35
C GLU A 31 19.02 -4.68 -20.47
N CYS A 32 19.51 -5.46 -21.43
CA CYS A 32 20.29 -4.94 -22.55
C CYS A 32 19.46 -4.26 -23.64
N ASP A 33 18.21 -4.66 -23.83
CA ASP A 33 17.32 -4.02 -24.78
C ASP A 33 16.78 -2.68 -24.24
N VAL A 34 16.65 -2.55 -22.91
CA VAL A 34 16.24 -1.31 -22.23
C VAL A 34 17.41 -0.34 -22.03
N ASN A 35 18.53 -0.80 -21.48
CA ASN A 35 19.65 0.07 -21.08
C ASN A 35 20.75 0.18 -22.14
N GLY A 36 20.67 -0.61 -23.21
CA GLY A 36 21.65 -0.61 -24.29
C GLY A 36 21.62 0.67 -25.12
N ARG A 37 22.69 0.89 -25.89
CA ARG A 37 22.82 2.05 -26.79
C ARG A 37 22.86 1.60 -28.24
N MET A 38 22.04 2.22 -29.08
CA MET A 38 22.19 2.12 -30.53
C MET A 38 23.51 2.76 -30.94
N THR A 39 24.41 1.94 -31.50
CA THR A 39 25.77 2.36 -31.85
C THR A 39 25.95 2.24 -33.36
N GLU A 40 26.43 3.30 -33.97
CA GLU A 40 26.89 3.28 -35.35
C GLU A 40 28.22 2.50 -35.43
N CYS A 41 28.24 1.45 -36.25
CA CYS A 41 29.38 0.57 -36.37
C CYS A 41 30.45 1.17 -37.30
N MET A 42 31.71 0.84 -37.05
CA MET A 42 32.80 1.26 -37.92
C MET A 42 32.67 0.63 -39.32
N ASN A 43 33.30 1.23 -40.33
CA ASN A 43 33.26 0.74 -41.73
C ASN A 43 33.66 -0.74 -41.90
N ASN A 44 34.48 -1.28 -41.00
CA ASN A 44 34.91 -2.69 -41.01
C ASN A 44 34.05 -3.61 -40.11
N GLN A 45 32.97 -3.10 -39.53
CA GLN A 45 32.06 -3.80 -38.62
C GLN A 45 30.64 -3.85 -39.19
N ASN A 46 30.38 -4.81 -40.07
CA ASN A 46 29.13 -4.97 -40.81
C ASN A 46 28.27 -6.15 -40.32
N MET A 47 28.40 -6.51 -39.04
CA MET A 47 27.64 -7.58 -38.40
C MET A 47 27.38 -7.22 -36.93
N CYS A 48 26.20 -7.55 -36.40
CA CYS A 48 25.96 -7.45 -34.96
C CYS A 48 26.31 -8.77 -34.28
N GLU A 49 26.90 -8.70 -33.10
CA GLU A 49 27.30 -9.83 -32.25
C GLU A 49 26.52 -9.78 -30.94
N THR A 50 26.04 -10.95 -30.49
CA THR A 50 25.54 -11.17 -29.13
C THR A 50 26.32 -12.32 -28.50
N VAL A 51 27.04 -12.05 -27.42
CA VAL A 51 27.73 -13.06 -26.63
C VAL A 51 26.95 -13.30 -25.34
N VAL A 52 26.58 -14.56 -25.11
CA VAL A 52 25.87 -14.97 -23.91
C VAL A 52 26.74 -15.93 -23.13
N ARG A 53 27.05 -15.58 -21.88
CA ARG A 53 27.84 -16.42 -20.96
C ARG A 53 26.98 -16.84 -19.80
N ARG A 54 27.01 -18.13 -19.50
CA ARG A 54 26.42 -18.71 -18.29
C ARG A 54 27.55 -19.08 -17.33
N TYR A 55 27.39 -18.65 -16.08
CA TYR A 55 28.23 -19.08 -14.96
C TYR A 55 27.32 -19.55 -13.83
N GLU A 56 27.22 -20.86 -13.65
CA GLU A 56 26.26 -21.49 -12.74
C GLU A 56 24.82 -21.07 -13.03
N ASN A 57 24.26 -20.16 -12.23
CA ASN A 57 22.90 -19.61 -12.36
C ASN A 57 22.88 -18.15 -12.83
N LYS A 58 24.03 -17.57 -13.17
CA LYS A 58 24.14 -16.19 -13.63
C LYS A 58 24.32 -16.13 -15.14
N LEU A 59 23.59 -15.24 -15.77
CA LEU A 59 23.71 -14.93 -17.19
C LEU A 59 24.47 -13.61 -17.36
N ARG A 60 25.30 -13.52 -18.39
CA ARG A 60 25.95 -12.28 -18.81
C ARG A 60 25.77 -12.14 -20.32
N VAL A 61 25.08 -11.08 -20.73
CA VAL A 61 24.77 -10.76 -22.12
C VAL A 61 25.63 -9.57 -22.56
N ILE A 62 26.28 -9.71 -23.71
CA ILE A 62 27.10 -8.66 -24.32
C ILE A 62 26.63 -8.49 -25.76
N LYS A 63 26.21 -7.29 -26.14
CA LYS A 63 25.76 -6.95 -27.48
C LYS A 63 26.70 -5.91 -28.09
N GLY A 64 26.95 -5.95 -29.40
CA GLY A 64 27.72 -4.88 -30.07
C GLY A 64 28.01 -5.11 -31.55
N CYS A 65 28.75 -4.15 -32.13
CA CYS A 65 29.25 -4.18 -33.50
C CYS A 65 30.45 -5.11 -33.67
N LYS A 66 30.50 -5.87 -34.76
CA LYS A 66 31.61 -6.78 -35.08
C LYS A 66 31.91 -6.84 -36.57
N ASN A 67 33.15 -7.14 -36.92
CA ASN A 67 33.50 -7.54 -38.28
C ASN A 67 32.81 -8.87 -38.62
N LYS A 68 32.20 -8.97 -39.81
CA LYS A 68 31.48 -10.16 -40.26
C LYS A 68 32.28 -11.46 -40.09
N MET A 69 33.50 -11.50 -40.62
CA MET A 69 34.33 -12.71 -40.57
C MET A 69 34.70 -13.08 -39.13
N ALA A 70 35.03 -12.09 -38.29
CA ALA A 70 35.34 -12.33 -36.89
C ALA A 70 34.13 -12.87 -36.12
N CYS A 71 32.94 -12.33 -36.38
CA CYS A 71 31.71 -12.81 -35.76
C CYS A 71 31.43 -14.26 -36.18
N GLU A 72 31.45 -14.55 -37.48
CA GLU A 72 31.19 -15.89 -38.01
C GLU A 72 32.18 -16.93 -37.48
N ILE A 73 33.46 -16.57 -37.33
CA ILE A 73 34.47 -17.41 -36.68
C ILE A 73 34.11 -17.67 -35.22
N ASN A 74 33.71 -16.64 -34.46
CA ASN A 74 33.30 -16.80 -33.07
C ASN A 74 32.04 -17.65 -32.92
N GLN A 75 31.03 -17.44 -33.76
CA GLN A 75 29.81 -18.25 -33.78
C GLN A 75 30.11 -19.70 -34.18
N GLY A 76 31.04 -19.92 -35.11
CA GLY A 76 31.52 -21.25 -35.47
C GLY A 76 32.12 -22.02 -34.28
N GLN A 77 32.55 -21.32 -33.23
CA GLN A 77 33.04 -21.98 -32.02
C GLN A 77 31.96 -22.61 -31.15
N ASN A 78 30.70 -22.19 -31.33
CA ASN A 78 29.58 -22.67 -30.52
C ASN A 78 29.44 -24.19 -30.54
N VAL A 79 29.82 -24.84 -31.63
CA VAL A 79 29.70 -26.30 -31.84
C VAL A 79 30.93 -27.10 -31.41
N PHE A 80 32.02 -26.44 -30.99
CA PHE A 80 33.18 -27.17 -30.49
C PHE A 80 32.88 -27.82 -29.14
N ASN A 81 33.48 -28.98 -28.93
CA ASN A 81 33.31 -29.75 -27.70
C ASN A 81 33.84 -28.96 -26.48
N SER A 82 33.04 -28.93 -25.43
CA SER A 82 33.34 -28.35 -24.12
C SER A 82 32.75 -29.27 -23.04
N GLY A 83 33.60 -30.02 -22.35
CA GLY A 83 33.17 -30.99 -21.35
C GLY A 83 32.35 -32.14 -21.94
N LYS A 84 31.07 -32.22 -21.54
CA LYS A 84 30.10 -33.24 -21.98
C LYS A 84 29.25 -32.85 -23.20
N SER A 85 29.41 -31.63 -23.73
CA SER A 85 28.51 -30.99 -24.71
C SER A 85 29.32 -30.01 -25.58
N THR A 86 28.67 -29.05 -26.23
CA THR A 86 29.31 -28.01 -27.05
C THR A 86 29.55 -26.72 -26.26
N GLN A 87 30.36 -25.77 -26.76
CA GLN A 87 30.59 -24.49 -26.07
C GLN A 87 29.29 -23.71 -25.81
N CYS A 88 28.42 -23.67 -26.81
CA CYS A 88 27.06 -23.17 -26.66
C CYS A 88 26.14 -24.33 -26.33
N ASN A 89 25.71 -24.40 -25.07
CA ASN A 89 24.86 -25.46 -24.57
C ASN A 89 23.95 -24.97 -23.44
N SER A 90 22.94 -25.78 -23.12
CA SER A 90 22.03 -25.55 -22.01
C SER A 90 22.13 -26.60 -20.90
N ASP A 91 22.86 -27.70 -21.12
CA ASP A 91 22.95 -28.87 -20.24
C ASP A 91 24.11 -28.81 -19.24
N GLN A 92 24.94 -27.76 -19.30
CA GLN A 92 26.06 -27.56 -18.39
C GLN A 92 25.94 -26.27 -17.57
N ARG A 93 26.67 -26.25 -16.43
CA ARG A 93 26.73 -25.09 -15.52
C ARG A 93 27.37 -23.86 -16.15
N ASN A 94 28.33 -24.06 -17.06
CA ASN A 94 29.03 -22.98 -17.73
C ASN A 94 28.92 -23.17 -19.24
N SER A 95 28.51 -22.12 -19.95
CA SER A 95 28.45 -22.14 -21.41
C SER A 95 28.70 -20.76 -21.98
N VAL A 96 29.14 -20.72 -23.24
CA VAL A 96 29.33 -19.49 -24.01
C VAL A 96 28.74 -19.66 -25.40
N CYS A 97 27.82 -18.78 -25.75
CA CYS A 97 27.19 -18.73 -27.07
C CYS A 97 27.50 -17.40 -27.73
N THR A 98 28.03 -17.43 -28.96
CA THR A 98 28.17 -16.24 -29.81
C THR A 98 27.17 -16.31 -30.96
N CYS A 99 26.33 -15.29 -31.10
CA CYS A 99 25.33 -15.22 -32.17
C CYS A 99 25.55 -13.98 -33.03
N CYS A 100 25.62 -14.19 -34.34
CA CYS A 100 25.76 -13.15 -35.34
C CYS A 100 24.45 -12.95 -36.08
N CYS A 101 24.17 -11.71 -36.44
CA CYS A 101 23.05 -11.39 -37.32
C CYS A 101 23.40 -10.21 -38.23
N SER A 102 22.87 -10.26 -39.45
CA SER A 102 23.03 -9.23 -40.47
C SER A 102 21.76 -8.38 -40.57
N GLY A 103 21.90 -7.07 -40.42
CA GLY A 103 20.80 -6.11 -40.49
C GLY A 103 20.94 -5.03 -39.42
N GLU A 104 20.31 -3.87 -39.64
CA GLU A 104 20.30 -2.83 -38.62
C GLU A 104 19.60 -3.33 -37.35
N LEU A 105 20.25 -3.17 -36.20
CA LEU A 105 19.73 -3.50 -34.87
C LEU A 105 19.21 -4.94 -34.73
N CYS A 106 19.66 -5.86 -35.59
CA CYS A 106 19.17 -7.23 -35.62
C CYS A 106 19.45 -8.01 -34.32
N ASN A 107 20.34 -7.48 -33.46
CA ASN A 107 20.71 -8.07 -32.19
C ASN A 107 19.85 -7.58 -31.01
N VAL A 108 18.77 -6.82 -31.25
CA VAL A 108 17.73 -6.54 -30.24
C VAL A 108 16.91 -7.80 -29.97
N GLY A 109 16.54 -8.05 -28.71
CA GLY A 109 15.81 -9.24 -28.31
C GLY A 109 16.70 -10.47 -28.05
N HIS A 110 16.05 -11.63 -28.02
CA HIS A 110 16.70 -12.92 -27.80
C HIS A 110 17.38 -13.44 -29.07
N PRO A 111 18.63 -13.95 -29.00
CA PRO A 111 19.32 -14.46 -30.16
C PRO A 111 18.76 -15.83 -30.58
N THR A 112 18.53 -16.02 -31.87
CA THR A 112 17.97 -17.26 -32.44
C THR A 112 18.95 -18.43 -32.46
N CYS A 113 20.26 -18.17 -32.32
CA CYS A 113 21.30 -19.18 -32.42
C CYS A 113 21.58 -19.94 -31.11
N VAL A 114 20.92 -19.54 -30.02
CA VAL A 114 20.95 -20.29 -28.77
C VAL A 114 19.68 -21.12 -28.68
N THR A 115 19.79 -22.44 -28.87
CA THR A 115 18.72 -23.36 -28.51
C THR A 115 18.66 -23.46 -26.99
N TYR A 116 18.12 -22.44 -26.35
CA TYR A 116 17.70 -22.55 -24.96
C TYR A 116 16.64 -23.65 -24.87
N TYR A 117 16.70 -24.40 -23.77
CA TYR A 117 15.52 -25.01 -23.18
C TYR A 117 14.37 -24.02 -23.39
N GLN A 118 13.39 -24.34 -24.25
CA GLN A 118 12.21 -23.50 -24.33
C GLN A 118 11.65 -23.51 -22.91
N PRO A 119 11.56 -22.36 -22.22
CA PRO A 119 10.71 -22.34 -21.04
C PRO A 119 9.36 -22.90 -21.50
N PRO A 120 8.68 -23.70 -20.66
CA PRO A 120 7.35 -24.20 -21.00
C PRO A 120 6.51 -23.05 -21.58
N PRO A 121 5.65 -23.30 -22.57
CA PRO A 121 4.90 -22.26 -23.27
C PRO A 121 4.39 -21.25 -22.25
N ALA A 122 4.91 -20.04 -22.36
CA ALA A 122 4.65 -19.01 -21.39
C ALA A 122 3.17 -18.64 -21.54
N ASN A 123 2.39 -18.95 -20.53
CA ASN A 123 0.96 -18.66 -20.55
C ASN A 123 0.77 -17.16 -20.34
N ASP A 124 -0.24 -16.59 -20.99
CA ASP A 124 -0.67 -15.24 -20.67
C ASP A 124 -1.12 -15.19 -19.20
N CYS A 125 -0.81 -14.09 -18.51
CA CYS A 125 -1.32 -13.84 -17.18
C CYS A 125 -2.85 -13.62 -17.21
N PRO A 126 -3.54 -13.69 -16.06
CA PRO A 126 -4.91 -13.23 -15.98
C PRO A 126 -5.01 -11.79 -16.51
N SER A 127 -6.05 -11.53 -17.31
CA SER A 127 -6.36 -10.16 -17.75
C SER A 127 -6.49 -9.27 -16.52
N VAL A 128 -5.78 -8.14 -16.54
CA VAL A 128 -5.93 -7.11 -15.51
C VAL A 128 -7.38 -6.60 -15.50
N PRO A 129 -7.93 -6.26 -14.33
CA PRO A 129 -9.27 -5.69 -14.22
C PRO A 129 -9.45 -4.51 -15.17
N ALA A 130 -10.65 -4.35 -15.73
CA ALA A 130 -10.96 -3.24 -16.62
C ALA A 130 -10.89 -1.88 -15.90
N THR A 131 -11.03 -1.89 -14.57
CA THR A 131 -11.06 -0.70 -13.73
C THR A 131 -10.30 -0.96 -12.44
N LEU A 132 -9.49 0.02 -12.03
CA LEU A 132 -8.96 0.14 -10.68
C LEU A 132 -9.77 1.24 -10.00
N PRO A 133 -10.54 0.97 -8.94
CA PRO A 133 -11.23 2.01 -8.20
C PRO A 133 -10.25 3.09 -7.77
N HIS A 134 -10.63 4.36 -7.96
CA HIS A 134 -9.76 5.51 -7.68
C HIS A 134 -8.41 5.50 -8.40
N GLY A 135 -8.27 4.74 -9.50
CA GLY A 135 -7.02 4.64 -10.22
C GLY A 135 -7.14 4.16 -11.67
N GLU A 136 -5.97 3.95 -12.27
CA GLU A 136 -5.81 3.45 -13.62
C GLU A 136 -4.71 2.39 -13.69
N ILE A 137 -4.87 1.46 -14.63
CA ILE A 137 -3.90 0.40 -14.90
C ILE A 137 -3.49 0.49 -16.37
N VAL A 138 -2.19 0.63 -16.62
CA VAL A 138 -1.63 0.68 -17.97
C VAL A 138 -0.63 -0.47 -18.13
N CYS A 139 -0.93 -1.40 -19.04
CA CYS A 139 -0.02 -2.52 -19.35
C CYS A 139 0.54 -2.39 -20.76
N LEU A 140 1.86 -2.28 -20.88
CA LEU A 140 2.53 -2.01 -22.17
C LEU A 140 2.24 -3.07 -23.25
N ASN A 141 2.03 -4.33 -22.86
CA ASN A 141 1.75 -5.45 -23.77
C ASN A 141 0.53 -6.30 -23.32
N GLY A 142 -0.44 -5.68 -22.65
CA GLY A 142 -1.59 -6.38 -22.08
C GLY A 142 -1.15 -7.38 -21.01
N ASN A 143 -1.66 -8.62 -21.07
CA ASN A 143 -1.38 -9.69 -20.12
C ASN A 143 -0.33 -10.70 -20.62
N LYS A 144 0.45 -10.36 -21.65
CA LYS A 144 1.47 -11.25 -22.20
C LYS A 144 2.68 -11.38 -21.26
N PRO A 145 3.41 -12.51 -21.27
CA PRO A 145 4.65 -12.68 -20.53
C PRO A 145 5.65 -11.53 -20.80
N GLY A 146 6.25 -11.00 -19.74
CA GLY A 146 7.15 -9.85 -19.79
C GLY A 146 6.46 -8.47 -19.83
N SER A 147 5.13 -8.42 -19.91
CA SER A 147 4.39 -7.14 -19.84
C SER A 147 4.58 -6.50 -18.45
N LEU A 148 4.85 -5.20 -18.45
CA LEU A 148 4.89 -4.35 -17.25
C LEU A 148 3.53 -3.66 -17.11
N GLY A 149 2.82 -3.95 -16.02
CA GLY A 149 1.64 -3.22 -15.58
C GLY A 149 2.02 -2.10 -14.64
N GLU A 150 1.67 -0.87 -15.00
CA GLU A 150 1.76 0.33 -14.17
C GLU A 150 0.40 0.61 -13.53
N TYR A 151 0.40 0.83 -12.22
CA TYR A 151 -0.77 1.16 -11.40
C TYR A 151 -0.61 2.59 -10.88
N ARG A 152 -1.65 3.41 -11.03
CA ARG A 152 -1.66 4.80 -10.56
C ARG A 152 -2.98 5.13 -9.91
N CYS A 153 -2.93 5.83 -8.78
CA CYS A 153 -4.14 6.38 -8.16
C CYS A 153 -4.40 7.78 -8.69
N THR A 154 -5.66 8.04 -9.03
CA THR A 154 -6.09 9.27 -9.73
C THR A 154 -6.91 10.19 -8.83
N SER A 155 -7.49 9.66 -7.75
CA SER A 155 -8.23 10.45 -6.78
C SER A 155 -7.31 11.06 -5.73
N GLN A 156 -7.67 12.23 -5.23
CA GLN A 156 -6.97 12.86 -4.12
C GLN A 156 -7.03 11.98 -2.86
N ASP A 157 -5.97 11.98 -2.07
CA ASP A 157 -5.81 11.22 -0.82
C ASP A 157 -5.67 9.69 -0.98
N TYR A 158 -5.61 9.15 -2.21
CA TYR A 158 -5.38 7.74 -2.48
C TYR A 158 -3.95 7.46 -2.96
N ASP A 159 -3.33 6.43 -2.39
CA ASP A 159 -2.00 5.94 -2.77
C ASP A 159 -2.05 4.45 -3.14
N VAL A 160 -1.07 4.01 -3.92
CA VAL A 160 -0.91 2.61 -4.28
C VAL A 160 -0.52 1.81 -3.04
N TRP A 161 -1.32 0.80 -2.69
CA TRP A 161 -1.03 -0.12 -1.58
C TRP A 161 -0.90 -1.57 -2.07
N PRO A 162 0.10 -2.33 -1.60
CA PRO A 162 1.19 -1.93 -0.71
C PRO A 162 2.11 -0.85 -1.32
N LEU A 163 2.78 -0.06 -0.47
CA LEU A 163 3.72 0.96 -0.95
C LEU A 163 4.80 0.36 -1.86
N HIS A 164 5.21 1.10 -2.89
CA HIS A 164 6.20 0.66 -3.89
C HIS A 164 5.73 -0.50 -4.78
N ARG A 165 4.40 -0.66 -4.94
CA ARG A 165 3.77 -1.66 -5.83
C ARG A 165 3.16 -1.04 -7.08
N GLU A 166 3.67 0.10 -7.53
CA GLU A 166 3.19 0.80 -8.73
C GLU A 166 3.47 -0.01 -10.01
N HIS A 167 4.33 -1.03 -9.93
CA HIS A 167 4.75 -1.85 -11.05
C HIS A 167 4.57 -3.34 -10.76
N ASN A 168 4.02 -4.08 -11.71
CA ASN A 168 3.91 -5.54 -11.67
C ASN A 168 4.28 -6.15 -13.02
N ILE A 169 4.88 -7.35 -13.03
CA ILE A 169 5.40 -7.99 -14.25
C ILE A 169 4.69 -9.31 -14.47
N CYS A 170 4.19 -9.56 -15.69
CA CYS A 170 3.67 -10.85 -16.06
C CYS A 170 4.82 -11.85 -16.25
N THR A 171 4.83 -12.92 -15.46
CA THR A 171 5.90 -13.92 -15.50
C THR A 171 5.66 -14.97 -16.60
N ASN A 172 6.71 -15.68 -16.99
CA ASN A 172 6.61 -16.78 -17.95
C ASN A 172 5.78 -17.97 -17.46
N ASN A 173 5.38 -18.01 -16.18
CA ASN A 173 4.54 -19.07 -15.63
C ASN A 173 3.03 -18.77 -15.76
N GLY A 174 2.64 -17.64 -16.37
CA GLY A 174 1.24 -17.23 -16.49
C GLY A 174 0.66 -16.60 -15.23
N THR A 175 1.52 -16.05 -14.36
CA THR A 175 1.11 -15.33 -13.16
C THR A 175 1.81 -13.98 -13.10
N TRP A 176 1.13 -12.99 -12.54
CA TRP A 176 1.77 -11.74 -12.16
C TRP A 176 2.79 -11.98 -11.04
N ALA A 177 3.88 -11.22 -11.01
CA ALA A 177 4.97 -11.39 -10.04
C ALA A 177 4.51 -11.14 -8.60
N HIS A 178 3.51 -10.28 -8.44
CA HIS A 178 2.85 -9.97 -7.17
C HIS A 178 1.33 -9.96 -7.34
N GLU A 179 0.60 -10.02 -6.22
CA GLU A 179 -0.83 -9.71 -6.23
C GLU A 179 -1.06 -8.26 -6.69
N PRO A 180 -2.14 -7.96 -7.44
CA PRO A 180 -2.44 -6.60 -7.87
C PRO A 180 -2.60 -5.66 -6.67
N PRO A 181 -2.01 -4.46 -6.70
CA PRO A 181 -2.26 -3.46 -5.67
C PRO A 181 -3.67 -2.88 -5.79
N CYS A 182 -4.09 -2.16 -4.76
CA CYS A 182 -5.28 -1.30 -4.80
C CYS A 182 -4.87 0.17 -4.65
N CYS A 183 -5.82 1.07 -4.94
CA CYS A 183 -5.74 2.44 -4.48
C CYS A 183 -6.47 2.54 -3.15
N ALA A 184 -5.75 2.88 -2.09
CA ALA A 184 -6.32 3.04 -0.76
C ALA A 184 -5.84 4.33 -0.11
N ARG A 185 -6.64 4.86 0.82
CA ARG A 185 -6.22 6.05 1.58
C ARG A 185 -5.18 5.65 2.61
N PRO A 186 -4.07 6.41 2.75
CA PRO A 186 -3.07 6.11 3.74
C PRO A 186 -3.66 6.32 5.14
N CYS A 187 -3.36 5.38 6.02
CA CYS A 187 -3.68 5.49 7.43
C CYS A 187 -2.39 5.60 8.26
N PRO A 188 -2.28 6.59 9.16
CA PRO A 188 -3.19 7.74 9.41
C PRO A 188 -3.24 8.77 8.26
N PRO A 189 -4.25 9.67 8.19
CA PRO A 189 -5.32 9.92 9.17
C PRO A 189 -6.67 9.23 8.87
N PHE A 190 -6.76 8.44 7.79
CA PHE A 190 -8.01 7.83 7.33
C PHE A 190 -8.25 6.46 8.00
N TYR A 191 -8.84 6.48 9.18
CA TYR A 191 -9.32 5.28 9.85
C TYR A 191 -10.79 5.03 9.49
N LEU A 192 -11.20 3.77 9.27
CA LEU A 192 -12.58 3.43 8.93
C LEU A 192 -13.26 2.67 10.07
N TYR A 193 -13.81 3.41 11.03
CA TYR A 193 -14.54 2.82 12.15
C TYR A 193 -15.52 3.81 12.80
N ASP A 194 -16.53 3.26 13.48
CA ASP A 194 -17.47 4.00 14.33
C ASP A 194 -17.02 3.88 15.80
N ASP A 195 -16.79 5.01 16.45
CA ASP A 195 -16.36 5.03 17.86
C ASP A 195 -17.34 5.81 18.71
N LEU A 196 -17.74 5.21 19.83
CA LEU A 196 -18.52 5.89 20.85
C LEU A 196 -17.63 6.19 22.07
N TRP A 197 -17.45 7.46 22.37
CA TRP A 197 -16.71 7.87 23.55
C TRP A 197 -17.64 7.99 24.75
N LEU A 198 -17.40 7.13 25.73
CA LEU A 198 -18.05 7.19 27.05
C LEU A 198 -17.10 7.87 28.01
N ILE A 199 -17.48 9.06 28.49
CA ILE A 199 -16.56 9.93 29.22
C ILE A 199 -17.04 10.16 30.64
N HIS A 200 -16.21 9.78 31.61
CA HIS A 200 -16.31 10.17 33.01
C HIS A 200 -14.96 10.66 33.51
N LEU A 201 -14.76 11.96 33.60
CA LEU A 201 -13.53 12.54 34.14
C LEU A 201 -13.91 13.58 35.19
N SER A 202 -13.61 13.27 36.45
CA SER A 202 -13.95 14.11 37.60
C SER A 202 -12.71 14.63 38.34
N GLY A 203 -12.90 15.63 39.20
CA GLY A 203 -11.83 16.20 40.01
C GLY A 203 -11.03 17.28 39.28
N GLN A 204 -9.94 17.72 39.91
CA GLN A 204 -9.21 18.94 39.50
C GLN A 204 -8.47 18.84 38.15
N ASP A 205 -8.14 17.62 37.70
CA ASP A 205 -7.40 17.40 36.45
C ASP A 205 -8.32 17.14 35.24
N ALA A 206 -9.63 17.00 35.44
CA ALA A 206 -10.58 16.58 34.41
C ALA A 206 -10.54 17.47 33.15
N GLU A 207 -10.46 18.78 33.33
CA GLU A 207 -10.38 19.74 32.21
C GLU A 207 -9.11 19.53 31.37
N LEU A 208 -7.98 19.27 32.02
CA LEU A 208 -6.71 19.02 31.34
C LEU A 208 -6.75 17.70 30.57
N LEU A 209 -7.27 16.62 31.18
CA LEU A 209 -7.42 15.31 30.53
C LEU A 209 -8.33 15.39 29.29
N LEU A 210 -9.45 16.10 29.41
CA LEU A 210 -10.39 16.32 28.31
C LEU A 210 -9.73 17.07 27.15
N LYS A 211 -8.99 18.15 27.45
CA LYS A 211 -8.30 18.92 26.42
C LYS A 211 -7.31 18.06 25.62
N HIS A 212 -6.48 17.28 26.32
CA HIS A 212 -5.52 16.39 25.67
C HIS A 212 -6.19 15.31 24.82
N THR A 213 -7.28 14.74 25.32
CA THR A 213 -8.10 13.78 24.56
C THR A 213 -8.60 14.41 23.27
N ILE A 214 -9.19 15.61 23.36
CA ILE A 214 -9.74 16.32 22.19
C ILE A 214 -8.63 16.64 21.17
N ASP A 215 -7.46 17.06 21.63
CA ASP A 215 -6.33 17.36 20.75
C ASP A 215 -5.84 16.12 19.99
N LEU A 216 -5.78 14.96 20.64
CA LEU A 216 -5.46 13.68 20.00
C LEU A 216 -6.51 13.28 18.98
N VAL A 217 -7.77 13.36 19.39
CA VAL A 217 -8.94 13.09 18.58
C VAL A 217 -8.92 13.91 17.29
N LYS A 218 -8.57 15.19 17.38
CA LYS A 218 -8.47 16.12 16.24
C LYS A 218 -7.36 15.75 15.25
N ALA A 219 -6.48 14.78 15.57
CA ALA A 219 -5.48 14.28 14.64
C ALA A 219 -6.04 13.25 13.62
N GLY A 220 -7.20 12.65 13.90
CA GLY A 220 -7.90 11.77 12.96
C GLY A 220 -8.75 12.54 11.95
N ARG A 221 -9.16 11.88 10.87
CA ARG A 221 -10.12 12.42 9.90
C ARG A 221 -11.54 11.90 10.17
N TYR A 222 -12.49 12.80 10.35
CA TYR A 222 -13.91 12.46 10.52
C TYR A 222 -14.72 12.78 9.27
N ALA A 223 -15.42 11.77 8.76
CA ALA A 223 -16.27 11.86 7.57
C ALA A 223 -17.11 10.60 7.44
N ASP A 224 -18.15 10.65 6.61
CA ASP A 224 -19.02 9.49 6.32
C ASP A 224 -18.25 8.29 5.77
N ASP A 225 -17.15 8.56 5.05
CA ASP A 225 -16.26 7.56 4.47
C ASP A 225 -15.00 7.28 5.33
N ALA A 226 -14.85 7.90 6.51
CA ALA A 226 -13.69 7.75 7.39
C ALA A 226 -14.13 7.39 8.82
N MET A 227 -13.55 8.01 9.84
CA MET A 227 -13.97 7.79 11.22
C MET A 227 -15.28 8.53 11.48
N MET A 228 -16.17 7.92 12.25
CA MET A 228 -17.33 8.61 12.80
C MET A 228 -17.30 8.47 14.31
N ALA A 229 -17.63 9.55 15.02
CA ALA A 229 -17.70 9.56 16.47
C ALA A 229 -19.13 9.80 16.95
N ALA A 230 -19.44 9.20 18.09
CA ALA A 230 -20.51 9.58 18.98
C ALA A 230 -19.92 9.84 20.37
N VAL A 231 -20.55 10.68 21.17
CA VAL A 231 -20.00 11.09 22.47
C VAL A 231 -21.10 11.11 23.53
N MET A 232 -20.81 10.57 24.71
CA MET A 232 -21.69 10.69 25.86
C MET A 232 -20.86 10.83 27.14
N TYR A 233 -21.15 11.89 27.89
CA TYR A 233 -20.66 12.03 29.26
C TYR A 233 -21.64 11.36 30.22
N PHE A 234 -21.11 10.73 31.26
CA PHE A 234 -21.93 10.08 32.26
C PHE A 234 -21.36 10.26 33.67
N SER A 235 -22.25 10.09 34.64
CA SER A 235 -21.90 9.83 36.03
C SER A 235 -22.88 8.74 36.48
N GLY A 236 -23.59 8.87 37.59
CA GLY A 236 -24.55 7.83 38.02
C GLY A 236 -25.63 7.52 36.99
N LYS A 237 -25.82 8.41 36.01
CA LYS A 237 -26.63 8.24 34.80
C LYS A 237 -26.01 8.99 33.60
N PRO A 238 -26.43 8.68 32.37
CA PRO A 238 -26.15 9.49 31.18
C PRO A 238 -26.48 10.98 31.38
N ILE A 239 -25.59 11.86 30.93
CA ILE A 239 -25.85 13.30 30.89
C ILE A 239 -26.45 13.63 29.52
N GLU A 240 -27.79 13.64 29.42
CA GLU A 240 -28.52 13.77 28.15
C GLU A 240 -28.09 14.98 27.31
N SER A 241 -27.86 16.13 27.95
CA SER A 241 -27.39 17.35 27.25
C SER A 241 -25.99 17.26 26.63
N SER A 242 -25.26 16.18 26.90
CA SER A 242 -23.91 15.93 26.39
C SER A 242 -23.87 14.98 25.19
N ILE A 243 -24.97 14.26 24.94
CA ILE A 243 -25.04 13.21 23.92
C ILE A 243 -24.83 13.82 22.54
N ILE A 244 -23.94 13.24 21.75
CA ILE A 244 -23.75 13.51 20.32
C ILE A 244 -23.89 12.18 19.60
N ASN A 245 -24.89 12.05 18.72
CA ASN A 245 -25.06 10.86 17.87
C ASN A 245 -24.23 10.97 16.59
N PHE A 246 -24.00 9.83 15.90
CA PHE A 246 -23.24 9.79 14.65
C PHE A 246 -23.86 10.67 13.54
N ASN A 247 -25.19 10.83 13.54
CA ASN A 247 -25.91 11.66 12.57
C ASN A 247 -26.14 13.12 13.00
N ASP A 248 -25.71 13.56 14.20
CA ASP A 248 -25.95 14.93 14.68
C ASP A 248 -25.16 15.99 13.88
N TYR A 249 -24.06 15.60 13.24
CA TYR A 249 -23.14 16.49 12.51
C TYR A 249 -23.15 16.27 10.99
N ASN A 250 -23.95 15.32 10.48
CA ASN A 250 -24.08 15.03 9.04
C ASN A 250 -22.73 14.91 8.31
N GLY A 251 -21.78 14.15 8.86
CA GLY A 251 -20.45 13.94 8.27
C GLY A 251 -19.51 15.15 8.31
N SER A 252 -19.94 16.30 8.85
CA SER A 252 -19.10 17.49 8.99
C SER A 252 -18.20 17.39 10.23
N GLU A 253 -16.91 17.17 10.00
CA GLU A 253 -15.87 17.20 11.04
C GLU A 253 -15.87 18.51 11.83
N THR A 254 -15.99 19.65 11.14
CA THR A 254 -16.08 20.95 11.80
C THR A 254 -17.28 21.00 12.74
N ARG A 255 -18.44 20.49 12.32
CA ARG A 255 -19.63 20.48 13.18
C ARG A 255 -19.51 19.51 14.34
N LEU A 256 -18.86 18.36 14.16
CA LEU A 256 -18.56 17.42 15.24
C LEU A 256 -17.73 18.11 16.33
N PHE A 257 -16.66 18.82 15.95
CA PHE A 257 -15.81 19.50 16.94
C PHE A 257 -16.51 20.68 17.62
N GLU A 258 -17.33 21.45 16.89
CA GLU A 258 -18.19 22.46 17.51
C GLU A 258 -19.13 21.84 18.55
N LEU A 259 -19.79 20.71 18.23
CA LEU A 259 -20.68 20.02 19.16
C LEU A 259 -19.93 19.50 20.39
N ILE A 260 -18.73 18.95 20.22
CA ILE A 260 -17.89 18.50 21.34
C ILE A 260 -17.57 19.67 22.28
N GLU A 261 -17.22 20.84 21.72
CA GLU A 261 -16.92 22.04 22.51
C GLU A 261 -18.19 22.61 23.18
N GLU A 262 -19.32 22.68 22.47
CA GLU A 262 -20.62 23.15 22.98
C GLU A 262 -21.18 22.26 24.11
N ARG A 263 -20.98 20.95 24.01
CA ARG A 263 -21.61 19.94 24.88
C ARG A 263 -20.66 19.35 25.92
N LEU A 264 -19.42 19.83 25.99
CA LEU A 264 -18.42 19.42 26.97
C LEU A 264 -18.98 19.46 28.38
N LYS A 265 -18.75 18.39 29.15
CA LYS A 265 -19.08 18.32 30.58
C LYS A 265 -17.83 17.96 31.37
N ILE A 266 -17.64 18.66 32.48
CA ILE A 266 -16.81 18.14 33.57
C ILE A 266 -17.77 17.31 34.43
N THR A 267 -17.48 16.02 34.59
CA THR A 267 -18.36 15.16 35.39
C THR A 267 -18.07 15.42 36.86
N ASN A 268 -19.13 15.63 37.65
CA ASN A 268 -18.99 15.87 39.08
C ASN A 268 -18.65 14.58 39.81
N GLU A 269 -18.04 14.72 41.00
CA GLU A 269 -17.94 13.61 41.95
C GLU A 269 -19.34 13.10 42.32
N GLY A 270 -19.51 11.79 42.31
CA GLY A 270 -20.79 11.10 42.48
C GLY A 270 -20.65 9.64 42.03
N PRO A 271 -21.75 8.86 42.04
CA PRO A 271 -21.70 7.49 41.56
C PRO A 271 -21.20 7.43 40.10
N VAL A 272 -20.42 6.41 39.76
CA VAL A 272 -19.88 6.19 38.42
C VAL A 272 -20.40 4.85 37.91
N ASN A 273 -21.56 4.89 37.26
CA ASN A 273 -22.24 3.68 36.79
C ASN A 273 -21.85 3.39 35.33
N THR A 274 -20.65 2.84 35.13
CA THR A 274 -20.11 2.52 33.80
C THR A 274 -20.95 1.44 33.12
N GLY A 275 -21.41 0.44 33.86
CA GLY A 275 -22.26 -0.63 33.31
C GLY A 275 -23.57 -0.07 32.74
N ALA A 276 -24.25 0.79 33.50
CA ALA A 276 -25.45 1.48 33.05
C ALA A 276 -25.19 2.40 31.86
N ALA A 277 -24.03 3.07 31.79
CA ALA A 277 -23.66 3.91 30.66
C ALA A 277 -23.42 3.09 29.37
N ILE A 278 -22.69 1.97 29.47
CA ILE A 278 -22.51 1.02 28.35
C ILE A 278 -23.85 0.48 27.89
N LYS A 279 -24.75 0.15 28.82
CA LYS A 279 -26.10 -0.30 28.46
C LYS A 279 -26.87 0.76 27.68
N TYR A 280 -26.87 2.00 28.17
CA TYR A 280 -27.54 3.10 27.48
C TYR A 280 -26.98 3.31 26.06
N ALA A 281 -25.66 3.24 25.92
CA ALA A 281 -24.97 3.31 24.64
C ALA A 281 -25.44 2.25 23.65
N LEU A 282 -25.46 0.97 24.07
CA LEU A 282 -25.91 -0.15 23.24
C LEU A 282 -27.37 0.00 22.78
N ASP A 283 -28.22 0.50 23.67
CA ASP A 283 -29.67 0.60 23.45
C ASP A 283 -30.06 1.83 22.60
N ASN A 284 -29.31 2.93 22.68
CA ASN A 284 -29.76 4.22 22.14
C ASN A 284 -28.80 4.89 21.15
N MET A 285 -27.49 4.62 21.23
CA MET A 285 -26.48 5.33 20.43
C MET A 285 -25.80 4.43 19.41
N LEU A 286 -25.62 3.15 19.73
CA LEU A 286 -25.10 2.13 18.82
C LEU A 286 -26.24 1.46 18.05
N THR A 287 -27.02 2.31 17.37
CA THR A 287 -28.22 1.96 16.61
C THR A 287 -28.24 2.66 15.25
N PRO A 288 -28.87 2.06 14.22
CA PRO A 288 -29.04 2.73 12.92
C PRO A 288 -29.75 4.08 13.02
N GLU A 289 -30.70 4.23 13.95
CA GLU A 289 -31.46 5.46 14.18
C GLU A 289 -30.56 6.62 14.67
N ALA A 290 -29.51 6.29 15.42
CA ALA A 290 -28.47 7.24 15.86
C ALA A 290 -27.38 7.47 14.80
N GLY A 291 -27.51 6.89 13.61
CA GLY A 291 -26.56 7.05 12.50
C GLY A 291 -25.40 6.06 12.51
N LEU A 292 -25.45 5.00 13.31
CA LEU A 292 -24.44 3.94 13.28
C LEU A 292 -24.41 3.28 11.89
N ARG A 293 -23.22 3.15 11.29
CA ARG A 293 -23.08 2.54 9.95
C ARG A 293 -23.36 1.03 10.03
N ASP A 294 -23.55 0.39 8.87
CA ASP A 294 -23.83 -1.04 8.83
C ASP A 294 -22.65 -1.92 9.31
N SER A 295 -22.85 -3.23 9.34
CA SER A 295 -21.89 -4.20 9.87
C SER A 295 -20.55 -4.28 9.14
N ARG A 296 -20.40 -3.64 7.98
CA ARG A 296 -19.13 -3.59 7.22
C ARG A 296 -18.11 -2.63 7.85
N VAL A 297 -18.57 -1.70 8.67
CA VAL A 297 -17.72 -0.76 9.40
C VAL A 297 -17.51 -1.28 10.83
N PRO A 298 -16.27 -1.53 11.27
CA PRO A 298 -15.97 -1.86 12.66
C PRO A 298 -16.54 -0.83 13.64
N LYS A 299 -17.04 -1.28 14.80
CA LYS A 299 -17.63 -0.42 15.85
C LYS A 299 -17.05 -0.71 17.22
N GLY A 300 -16.91 0.31 18.05
CA GLY A 300 -16.48 0.11 19.41
C GLY A 300 -16.80 1.26 20.35
N ILE A 301 -16.36 1.05 21.58
CA ILE A 301 -16.56 1.98 22.68
C ILE A 301 -15.20 2.28 23.28
N SER A 302 -14.83 3.55 23.29
CA SER A 302 -13.70 4.07 24.05
C SER A 302 -14.20 4.64 25.37
N LEU A 303 -13.88 3.97 26.49
CA LEU A 303 -14.21 4.45 27.83
C LEU A 303 -13.06 5.32 28.37
N LEU A 304 -13.35 6.58 28.66
CA LEU A 304 -12.42 7.51 29.30
C LEU A 304 -12.81 7.67 30.76
N THR A 305 -11.94 7.23 31.67
CA THR A 305 -12.20 7.31 33.11
C THR A 305 -10.96 7.60 33.95
N ASN A 306 -11.15 8.20 35.12
CA ASN A 306 -10.11 8.31 36.15
C ASN A 306 -10.51 7.65 37.48
N THR A 307 -11.54 6.79 37.46
CA THR A 307 -12.05 6.07 38.63
C THR A 307 -12.72 4.74 38.26
N ASN A 308 -12.87 3.85 39.24
CA ASN A 308 -13.57 2.57 39.10
C ASN A 308 -15.09 2.79 38.93
N SER A 309 -15.77 1.78 38.37
CA SER A 309 -17.23 1.73 38.33
C SER A 309 -17.81 1.37 39.70
N ASP A 310 -18.96 1.95 40.03
CA ASP A 310 -19.76 1.64 41.22
C ASP A 310 -20.84 0.58 40.99
N ASP A 311 -21.06 0.16 39.73
CA ASP A 311 -22.04 -0.86 39.34
C ASP A 311 -21.42 -2.12 38.72
N GLU A 312 -22.27 -3.11 38.41
CA GLU A 312 -21.87 -4.34 37.72
C GLU A 312 -21.57 -4.01 36.25
N VAL A 313 -20.44 -4.49 35.74
CA VAL A 313 -19.94 -4.16 34.40
C VAL A 313 -19.76 -5.38 33.50
N LYS A 314 -19.58 -6.57 34.08
CA LYS A 314 -19.14 -7.74 33.34
C LYS A 314 -20.19 -8.20 32.34
N GLU A 315 -21.46 -8.30 32.74
CA GLU A 315 -22.51 -8.85 31.88
C GLU A 315 -22.70 -7.99 30.63
N ILE A 316 -22.75 -6.67 30.81
CA ILE A 316 -22.97 -5.71 29.73
C ILE A 316 -21.73 -5.57 28.84
N SER A 317 -20.52 -5.60 29.41
CA SER A 317 -19.29 -5.60 28.61
C SER A 317 -19.14 -6.88 27.78
N ASP A 318 -19.56 -8.03 28.32
CA ASP A 318 -19.62 -9.27 27.53
C ASP A 318 -20.64 -9.17 26.38
N GLU A 319 -21.72 -8.41 26.55
CA GLU A 319 -22.68 -8.14 25.48
C GLU A 319 -22.08 -7.30 24.35
N VAL A 320 -21.32 -6.25 24.68
CA VAL A 320 -20.58 -5.43 23.69
C VAL A 320 -19.73 -6.34 22.79
N ARG A 321 -18.95 -7.24 23.41
CA ARG A 321 -18.12 -8.22 22.68
C ARG A 321 -18.95 -9.22 21.87
N ARG A 322 -20.07 -9.72 22.40
CA ARG A 322 -20.99 -10.61 21.65
C ARG A 322 -21.60 -9.93 20.42
N ARG A 323 -21.78 -8.61 20.44
CA ARG A 323 -22.21 -7.82 19.28
C ARG A 323 -21.08 -7.57 18.27
N GLY A 324 -19.87 -8.03 18.55
CA GLY A 324 -18.69 -7.83 17.69
C GLY A 324 -18.08 -6.45 17.83
N PHE A 325 -18.44 -5.69 18.88
CA PHE A 325 -17.86 -4.39 19.16
C PHE A 325 -16.63 -4.55 20.05
N TRP A 326 -15.57 -3.77 19.80
CA TRP A 326 -14.47 -3.69 20.76
C TRP A 326 -14.83 -2.71 21.89
N LEU A 327 -14.17 -2.89 23.02
CA LEU A 327 -14.34 -2.05 24.20
C LEU A 327 -12.95 -1.84 24.81
N GLU A 328 -12.50 -0.60 24.78
CA GLU A 328 -11.19 -0.20 25.28
C GLU A 328 -11.30 0.88 26.35
N ILE A 329 -10.26 0.99 27.18
CA ILE A 329 -10.25 1.89 28.33
C ILE A 329 -9.02 2.78 28.26
N TYR A 330 -9.27 4.08 28.28
CA TYR A 330 -8.28 5.11 28.52
C TYR A 330 -8.44 5.61 29.96
N GLY A 331 -7.53 5.17 30.82
CA GLY A 331 -7.61 5.32 32.27
C GLY A 331 -6.50 6.18 32.85
N TRP A 332 -6.80 7.12 33.76
CA TRP A 332 -5.77 7.89 34.47
C TRP A 332 -5.75 7.59 35.98
N GLU A 333 -4.61 7.09 36.46
CA GLU A 333 -4.31 6.87 37.87
C GLU A 333 -3.68 8.11 38.49
N LEU A 334 -4.53 9.02 38.99
CA LEU A 334 -4.10 10.32 39.50
C LEU A 334 -4.06 10.37 41.02
N HIS A 335 -3.19 11.21 41.58
CA HIS A 335 -3.10 11.48 43.03
C HIS A 335 -3.01 10.22 43.92
N GLY A 336 -2.36 9.16 43.43
CA GLY A 336 -2.20 7.91 44.17
C GLY A 336 -3.41 6.99 44.12
N PHE A 337 -4.48 7.34 43.40
CA PHE A 337 -5.53 6.40 43.02
C PHE A 337 -4.95 5.28 42.16
N LYS A 338 -5.51 4.06 42.33
CA LYS A 338 -5.18 2.88 41.54
C LYS A 338 -6.48 2.17 41.15
N PHE A 339 -6.58 1.78 39.89
CA PHE A 339 -7.76 1.07 39.41
C PHE A 339 -7.85 -0.34 40.01
N ASP A 340 -9.08 -0.83 40.18
CA ASP A 340 -9.32 -2.26 40.32
C ASP A 340 -9.09 -2.92 38.96
N ARG A 341 -7.89 -3.46 38.80
CA ARG A 341 -7.46 -4.10 37.56
C ARG A 341 -8.37 -5.26 37.14
N LYS A 342 -9.01 -5.94 38.10
CA LYS A 342 -9.96 -7.01 37.77
C LYS A 342 -11.20 -6.43 37.11
N GLN A 343 -11.74 -5.34 37.66
CA GLN A 343 -12.90 -4.66 37.07
C GLN A 343 -12.58 -4.10 35.68
N LEU A 344 -11.40 -3.52 35.48
CA LEU A 344 -10.96 -3.06 34.17
C LEU A 344 -10.92 -4.20 33.13
N LEU A 345 -10.43 -5.38 33.52
CA LEU A 345 -10.43 -6.55 32.64
C LEU A 345 -11.82 -7.12 32.38
N GLU A 346 -12.75 -7.02 33.34
CA GLU A 346 -14.16 -7.37 33.12
C GLU A 346 -14.79 -6.44 32.06
N ILE A 347 -14.42 -5.15 32.07
CA ILE A 347 -14.84 -4.16 31.08
C ILE A 347 -14.16 -4.41 29.73
N ALA A 348 -12.84 -4.37 29.64
CA ALA A 348 -12.11 -4.38 28.35
C ALA A 348 -11.99 -5.78 27.73
N GLY A 349 -12.10 -6.83 28.54
CA GLY A 349 -12.00 -8.24 28.13
C GLY A 349 -10.57 -8.75 27.93
N ALA A 350 -9.61 -7.87 27.66
CA ALA A 350 -8.22 -8.24 27.40
C ALA A 350 -7.25 -7.12 27.83
N GLU A 351 -5.98 -7.47 28.07
CA GLU A 351 -4.95 -6.53 28.55
C GLU A 351 -4.56 -5.53 27.46
N GLU A 352 -4.57 -5.96 26.20
CA GLU A 352 -4.27 -5.13 25.03
C GLU A 352 -5.27 -3.99 24.81
N ASN A 353 -6.44 -4.03 25.47
CA ASN A 353 -7.47 -3.01 25.40
C ASN A 353 -7.42 -2.03 26.60
N LEU A 354 -6.39 -2.12 27.45
CA LEU A 354 -6.21 -1.28 28.63
C LEU A 354 -5.05 -0.29 28.43
N TYR A 355 -5.39 0.99 28.34
CA TYR A 355 -4.44 2.10 28.22
C TYR A 355 -4.46 2.92 29.52
N ILE A 356 -3.61 2.52 30.48
CA ILE A 356 -3.58 3.11 31.83
C ILE A 356 -2.35 4.00 32.00
N TYR A 357 -2.59 5.25 32.37
CA TYR A 357 -1.57 6.29 32.51
C TYR A 357 -1.42 6.69 33.99
N ASP A 358 -0.18 6.86 34.46
CA ASP A 358 0.15 7.17 35.86
C ASP A 358 0.84 8.55 36.05
N LYS A 359 0.98 9.33 34.98
CA LYS A 359 1.65 10.64 34.92
C LYS A 359 0.89 11.66 34.07
N HIS A 360 1.39 12.89 34.02
CA HIS A 360 0.76 14.02 33.32
C HIS A 360 0.31 13.63 31.88
N PRO A 361 -0.84 14.14 31.41
CA PRO A 361 -1.58 13.68 30.22
C PRO A 361 -0.90 13.84 28.84
N GLY A 362 0.39 14.16 28.79
CA GLY A 362 1.18 14.23 27.56
C GLY A 362 1.77 12.89 27.09
N ASP A 363 1.61 11.80 27.87
CA ASP A 363 2.19 10.48 27.59
C ASP A 363 1.25 9.54 26.79
N PHE A 364 0.30 10.08 26.01
CA PHE A 364 -0.32 9.32 24.92
C PHE A 364 0.72 9.17 23.80
N THR A 365 1.58 8.15 23.93
CA THR A 365 2.78 8.02 23.10
C THR A 365 2.49 7.43 21.73
N HIS A 366 3.47 7.48 20.83
CA HIS A 366 3.51 6.74 19.55
C HIS A 366 3.11 5.26 19.64
N HIS A 367 3.16 4.65 20.83
CA HIS A 367 2.73 3.27 21.06
C HIS A 367 1.24 3.07 20.79
N ASP A 368 0.39 4.00 21.25
CA ASP A 368 -1.07 3.87 21.14
C ASP A 368 -1.52 4.09 19.69
N LEU A 369 -0.90 5.03 18.98
CA LEU A 369 -1.12 5.22 17.54
C LEU A 369 -0.73 3.99 16.71
N ASN A 370 0.37 3.30 17.05
CA ASN A 370 0.77 2.08 16.35
C ASN A 370 -0.23 0.93 16.59
N THR A 371 -0.73 0.79 17.82
CA THR A 371 -1.75 -0.21 18.17
C THR A 371 -3.04 0.08 17.41
N LEU A 372 -3.56 1.31 17.49
CA LEU A 372 -4.75 1.75 16.73
C LEU A 372 -4.57 1.55 15.22
N THR A 373 -3.41 1.91 14.66
CA THR A 373 -3.10 1.71 13.23
C THR A 373 -3.09 0.21 12.88
N SER A 374 -2.51 -0.64 13.71
CA SER A 374 -2.49 -2.09 13.44
C SER A 374 -3.88 -2.73 13.50
N THR A 375 -4.73 -2.25 14.42
CA THR A 375 -6.10 -2.73 14.63
C THR A 375 -7.05 -2.27 13.54
N PHE A 376 -6.95 -1.00 13.11
CA PHE A 376 -7.92 -0.39 12.20
C PHE A 376 -7.44 -0.20 10.77
N CYS A 377 -6.15 -0.45 10.49
CA CYS A 377 -5.54 -0.19 9.18
C CYS A 377 -4.73 -1.37 8.64
N SER A 378 -5.13 -2.60 9.00
CA SER A 378 -4.38 -3.82 8.67
C SER A 378 -4.23 -4.03 7.15
N ASN A 379 -5.33 -4.03 6.40
CA ASN A 379 -5.33 -4.04 4.93
C ASN A 379 -6.28 -2.95 4.41
N PRO A 380 -5.75 -1.80 3.97
CA PRO A 380 -6.58 -0.68 3.55
C PRO A 380 -7.31 -0.95 2.22
N CYS A 381 -6.98 -2.05 1.51
CA CYS A 381 -7.76 -2.51 0.36
C CYS A 381 -9.08 -3.20 0.73
N ASP A 382 -9.24 -3.68 1.97
CA ASP A 382 -10.44 -4.42 2.40
C ASP A 382 -11.56 -3.51 2.91
N HIS A 383 -11.32 -2.20 2.92
CA HIS A 383 -12.24 -1.20 3.47
C HIS A 383 -13.37 -0.90 2.47
N VAL A 384 -14.58 -1.37 2.80
CA VAL A 384 -15.75 -1.44 1.90
C VAL A 384 -16.33 -0.09 1.47
N LEU A 385 -15.88 1.01 2.08
CA LEU A 385 -16.31 2.37 1.74
C LEU A 385 -15.36 3.09 0.75
N HIS A 386 -14.32 2.43 0.24
CA HIS A 386 -13.46 2.94 -0.84
C HIS A 386 -13.94 2.59 -2.26
N ASP A 387 -15.22 2.24 -2.44
CA ASP A 387 -15.77 1.79 -3.73
C ASP A 387 -14.96 0.63 -4.37
N HIS A 388 -14.53 -0.34 -3.57
CA HIS A 388 -13.96 -1.57 -4.10
C HIS A 388 -15.09 -2.54 -4.52
N PRO A 389 -15.08 -3.07 -5.76
CA PRO A 389 -16.15 -3.91 -6.31
C PRO A 389 -16.32 -5.26 -5.62
#